data_AF-A0A957XV87-F1
#
_entry.id   AF-A0A957XV87-F1
#
_cell.length_a   1.000
_cell.length_b   1.000
_cell.length_c   1.000
_cell.angle_alpha   90.00
_cell.angle_beta   90.00
_cell.angle_gamma   90.00
#
_symmetry.space_group_name_H-M   'P 1'
#
loop_
_entity.id
_entity.type
_entity.pdbx_description
1 polymer ?
#
loop_
_entity_poly.entity_id
_entity_poly.type
_entity_poly.pdbx_seq_one_letter_code
_entity_poly.pdbx_strand_id
1 'polypeptide(L)'
;MRHVKGTHYVVALLLIALFLSACQPQAEPANTAPPPADTATVAPTDTAPPPADTATVAPTDTALPPADTAASEEEIAGAQETDVTLEEMIANAMSAGPAPIAENATILGYPEEGRGNWPDEPAPELVELRAGDNGWTCIVDIPDTPGNDPMCLNDTYLEVFLSSLALTEAPDTGVGFGYMLQGGGPVGSPPHMMVFAPQSNASFNAFGTEPGPMPWIMYPETSQQHLMVLTY
;
A
#
# COMPACT_ATOMS: atom_id res chain seq x y z
N MET A 1 52.26 57.12 10.43
CA MET A 1 51.97 56.71 9.04
C MET A 1 50.97 55.56 9.12
N ARG A 2 49.65 55.82 9.22
CA ARG A 2 48.66 55.78 8.12
C ARG A 2 48.95 54.68 7.09
N HIS A 3 48.21 53.56 7.16
CA HIS A 3 47.70 52.72 6.03
C HIS A 3 47.52 51.23 6.39
N VAL A 4 46.43 50.83 7.06
CA VAL A 4 45.93 49.42 7.00
C VAL A 4 44.41 49.32 7.30
N LYS A 5 43.57 50.22 6.76
CA LYS A 5 42.09 50.09 6.90
C LYS A 5 41.34 50.01 5.57
N GLY A 6 41.99 50.29 4.44
CA GLY A 6 41.35 50.27 3.11
C GLY A 6 41.26 48.88 2.48
N THR A 7 42.22 47.99 2.74
CA THR A 7 42.33 46.70 2.02
C THR A 7 41.25 45.71 2.42
N HIS A 8 40.80 45.72 3.68
CA HIS A 8 39.75 44.81 4.15
C HIS A 8 38.36 45.19 3.66
N TYR A 9 38.10 46.50 3.43
CA TYR A 9 36.82 46.96 2.91
C TYR A 9 36.64 46.61 1.42
N VAL A 10 37.73 46.67 0.63
CA VAL A 10 37.68 46.34 -0.80
C VAL A 10 37.47 44.84 -1.02
N VAL A 11 38.09 43.98 -0.20
CA VAL A 11 37.89 42.51 -0.28
C VAL A 11 36.48 42.11 0.15
N ALA A 12 35.92 42.75 1.18
CA ALA A 12 34.54 42.49 1.61
C ALA A 12 33.49 42.93 0.57
N LEU A 13 33.70 44.07 -0.11
CA LEU A 13 32.82 44.53 -1.19
C LEU A 13 32.90 43.66 -2.46
N LEU A 14 34.07 43.11 -2.79
CA LEU A 14 34.24 42.21 -3.93
C LEU A 14 33.58 40.84 -3.73
N LEU A 15 33.57 40.32 -2.49
CA LEU A 15 32.89 39.06 -2.17
C LEU A 15 31.37 39.17 -2.18
N ILE A 16 30.80 40.32 -1.80
CA ILE A 16 29.35 40.56 -1.85
C ILE A 16 28.88 40.70 -3.32
N ALA A 17 29.66 41.35 -4.18
CA ALA A 17 29.35 41.47 -5.60
C ALA A 17 29.37 40.12 -6.35
N LEU A 18 30.25 39.19 -5.95
CA LEU A 18 30.30 37.83 -6.51
C LEU A 18 29.10 36.97 -6.08
N PHE A 19 28.58 37.16 -4.87
CA PHE A 19 27.40 36.43 -4.39
C PHE A 19 26.08 36.91 -5.02
N LEU A 20 25.94 38.19 -5.35
CA LEU A 20 24.72 38.70 -6.02
C LEU A 20 24.62 38.28 -7.50
N SER A 21 25.73 37.93 -8.17
CA SER A 21 25.69 37.55 -9.60
C SER A 21 25.25 36.10 -9.86
N ALA A 22 25.13 35.26 -8.82
CA ALA A 22 24.71 33.87 -8.94
C ALA A 22 23.19 33.65 -8.80
N CYS A 23 22.42 34.70 -8.47
CA CYS A 23 20.96 34.67 -8.31
C CYS A 23 20.20 35.27 -9.51
N GLN A 24 20.69 35.09 -10.73
CA GLN A 24 19.86 35.39 -11.90
C GLN A 24 18.99 34.16 -12.25
N PRO A 25 17.66 34.29 -12.29
CA PRO A 25 16.80 33.22 -12.77
C PRO A 25 17.13 32.93 -14.23
N GLN A 26 17.49 31.68 -14.52
CA GLN A 26 17.63 31.19 -15.89
C GLN A 26 16.25 31.22 -16.55
N ALA A 27 16.13 31.86 -17.71
CA ALA A 27 14.92 31.77 -18.52
C ALA A 27 14.78 30.33 -19.03
N GLU A 28 13.71 29.64 -18.62
CA GLU A 28 13.39 28.31 -19.13
C GLU A 28 13.15 28.36 -20.65
N PRO A 29 13.65 27.38 -21.42
CA PRO A 29 13.27 27.27 -22.83
C PRO A 29 11.78 27.00 -22.92
N ALA A 30 11.09 27.75 -23.78
CA ALA A 30 9.67 27.60 -24.03
C ALA A 30 9.34 26.14 -24.41
N ASN A 31 8.61 25.46 -23.53
CA ASN A 31 8.02 24.15 -23.80
C ASN A 31 6.95 24.32 -24.90
N THR A 32 7.35 24.11 -26.16
CA THR A 32 6.38 23.89 -27.25
C THR A 32 5.61 22.62 -26.96
N ALA A 33 4.29 22.76 -26.79
CA ALA A 33 3.37 21.65 -26.63
C ALA A 33 3.53 20.63 -27.79
N PRO A 34 3.53 19.32 -27.50
CA PRO A 34 3.49 18.31 -28.55
C PRO A 34 2.19 18.43 -29.35
N PRO A 35 2.21 18.12 -30.67
CA PRO A 35 1.01 18.14 -31.49
C PRO A 35 -0.02 17.13 -30.97
N PRO A 36 -1.33 17.38 -31.18
CA PRO A 36 -2.38 16.46 -30.74
C PRO A 36 -2.20 15.10 -31.43
N ALA A 37 -2.26 14.03 -30.63
CA ALA A 37 -2.22 12.66 -31.14
C ALA A 37 -3.47 12.38 -31.99
N ASP A 38 -3.25 11.88 -33.20
CA ASP A 38 -4.31 11.45 -34.11
C ASP A 38 -5.20 10.39 -33.43
N THR A 39 -6.49 10.68 -33.37
CA THR A 39 -7.51 9.77 -32.83
C THR A 39 -7.76 8.66 -33.85
N ALA A 40 -7.06 7.54 -33.71
CA ALA A 40 -7.39 6.32 -34.43
C ALA A 40 -8.58 5.63 -33.75
N THR A 41 -9.74 5.66 -34.41
CA THR A 41 -10.93 4.89 -34.03
C THR A 41 -10.65 3.39 -34.17
N VAL A 42 -10.53 2.68 -33.05
CA VAL A 42 -10.54 1.21 -33.03
C VAL A 42 -11.99 0.76 -32.85
N ALA A 43 -12.52 0.04 -33.85
CA ALA A 43 -13.83 -0.58 -33.79
C ALA A 43 -13.83 -1.80 -32.83
N PRO A 44 -14.91 -2.06 -32.08
CA PRO A 44 -14.99 -3.22 -31.20
C PRO A 44 -15.13 -4.51 -32.02
N THR A 45 -14.29 -5.50 -31.72
CA THR A 45 -14.46 -6.85 -32.27
C THR A 45 -15.23 -7.66 -31.23
N ASP A 46 -16.52 -7.84 -31.47
CA ASP A 46 -17.37 -8.77 -30.72
C ASP A 46 -16.89 -10.21 -30.97
N THR A 47 -16.40 -10.88 -29.92
CA THR A 47 -16.33 -12.34 -29.90
C THR A 47 -16.77 -12.80 -28.51
N ALA A 48 -18.04 -13.20 -28.43
CA ALA A 48 -18.63 -13.79 -27.25
C ALA A 48 -17.96 -15.14 -26.91
N PRO A 49 -17.74 -15.44 -25.61
CA PRO A 49 -17.31 -16.77 -25.18
C PRO A 49 -18.48 -17.79 -25.27
N PRO A 50 -18.19 -19.07 -25.55
CA PRO A 50 -19.21 -20.13 -25.60
C PRO A 50 -19.77 -20.47 -24.20
N PRO A 51 -21.01 -21.01 -24.13
CA PRO A 51 -21.69 -21.27 -22.86
C PRO A 51 -21.04 -22.41 -22.06
N ALA A 52 -21.06 -22.24 -20.73
CA ALA A 52 -20.63 -23.24 -19.77
C ALA A 52 -21.58 -24.46 -19.75
N ASP A 53 -21.00 -25.65 -19.83
CA ASP A 53 -21.70 -26.93 -19.74
C ASP A 53 -22.19 -27.18 -18.30
N THR A 54 -23.49 -27.39 -18.18
CA THR A 54 -24.19 -27.79 -16.95
C THR A 54 -24.02 -29.29 -16.75
N ALA A 55 -23.10 -29.72 -15.88
CA ALA A 55 -23.02 -31.11 -15.45
C ALA A 55 -23.91 -31.36 -14.22
N THR A 56 -25.03 -32.04 -14.46
CA THR A 56 -25.94 -32.60 -13.46
C THR A 56 -25.25 -33.73 -12.68
N VAL A 57 -25.15 -33.60 -11.36
CA VAL A 57 -24.79 -34.72 -10.47
C VAL A 57 -26.06 -35.22 -9.78
N ALA A 58 -26.42 -36.47 -10.06
CA ALA A 58 -27.52 -37.19 -9.41
C ALA A 58 -27.09 -37.72 -8.02
N PRO A 59 -28.02 -37.85 -7.04
CA PRO A 59 -27.70 -38.39 -5.74
C PRO A 59 -27.66 -39.92 -5.78
N THR A 60 -26.58 -40.52 -5.30
CA THR A 60 -26.55 -41.97 -5.03
C THR A 60 -26.67 -42.19 -3.53
N ASP A 61 -27.86 -42.66 -3.17
CA ASP A 61 -28.22 -43.26 -1.89
C ASP A 61 -27.45 -44.57 -1.73
N THR A 62 -26.70 -44.74 -0.65
CA THR A 62 -26.19 -46.05 -0.24
C THR A 62 -26.28 -46.15 1.28
N ALA A 63 -27.25 -46.96 1.69
CA ALA A 63 -27.56 -47.40 3.03
C ALA A 63 -26.34 -47.89 3.83
N LEU A 64 -26.33 -47.52 5.10
CA LEU A 64 -25.49 -48.06 6.18
C LEU A 64 -25.93 -49.49 6.56
N PRO A 65 -25.01 -50.43 6.83
CA PRO A 65 -25.28 -51.57 7.70
C PRO A 65 -25.02 -51.20 9.19
N PRO A 66 -25.72 -51.80 10.16
CA PRO A 66 -25.47 -51.58 11.58
C PRO A 66 -24.49 -52.63 12.12
N ALA A 67 -23.59 -52.22 13.03
CA ALA A 67 -22.96 -53.14 13.98
C ALA A 67 -22.45 -52.39 15.22
N ASP A 68 -23.04 -52.78 16.35
CA ASP A 68 -22.58 -52.65 17.72
C ASP A 68 -21.08 -52.92 17.89
N THR A 69 -20.38 -52.14 18.74
CA THR A 69 -19.49 -52.61 19.82
C THR A 69 -18.96 -51.41 20.62
N ALA A 70 -19.04 -51.55 21.93
CA ALA A 70 -18.75 -50.55 22.97
C ALA A 70 -17.26 -50.25 23.20
N ALA A 71 -17.05 -49.08 23.81
CA ALA A 71 -15.98 -48.67 24.73
C ALA A 71 -14.57 -48.41 24.17
N SER A 72 -14.20 -47.14 24.12
CA SER A 72 -13.20 -46.57 25.05
C SER A 72 -13.28 -45.05 25.00
N GLU A 73 -13.74 -44.46 26.10
CA GLU A 73 -13.49 -43.06 26.43
C GLU A 73 -11.98 -42.91 26.66
N GLU A 74 -11.27 -42.35 25.69
CA GLU A 74 -10.05 -41.61 25.96
C GLU A 74 -10.25 -40.21 25.38
N GLU A 75 -10.59 -39.33 26.31
CA GLU A 75 -10.64 -37.90 26.17
C GLU A 75 -9.27 -37.40 25.67
N ILE A 76 -9.15 -37.15 24.36
CA ILE A 76 -8.21 -36.15 23.87
C ILE A 76 -9.02 -34.90 23.60
N ALA A 77 -9.37 -34.22 24.70
CA ALA A 77 -9.64 -32.80 24.69
C ALA A 77 -8.31 -32.08 24.44
N GLY A 78 -7.90 -32.06 23.17
CA GLY A 78 -6.95 -31.08 22.66
C GLY A 78 -7.76 -30.04 21.92
N ALA A 79 -8.04 -28.92 22.57
CA ALA A 79 -8.44 -27.71 21.87
C ALA A 79 -7.38 -27.46 20.80
N GLN A 80 -7.76 -27.57 19.53
CA GLN A 80 -6.95 -26.95 18.49
C GLN A 80 -7.12 -25.45 18.68
N GLU A 81 -6.18 -24.84 19.39
CA GLU A 81 -5.84 -23.46 19.08
C GLU A 81 -5.39 -23.47 17.62
N THR A 82 -6.12 -22.72 16.80
CA THR A 82 -5.80 -22.55 15.40
C THR A 82 -4.59 -21.64 15.31
N ASP A 83 -3.40 -22.16 15.62
CA ASP A 83 -2.15 -21.47 15.35
C ASP A 83 -2.00 -21.38 13.84
N VAL A 84 -2.24 -20.17 13.31
CA VAL A 84 -1.92 -19.85 11.91
C VAL A 84 -0.42 -20.05 11.74
N THR A 85 -0.03 -20.89 10.79
CA THR A 85 1.38 -21.20 10.56
C THR A 85 2.11 -20.02 9.90
N LEU A 86 3.44 -19.98 10.06
CA LEU A 86 4.29 -18.99 9.37
C LEU A 86 4.07 -19.02 7.84
N GLU A 87 3.88 -20.21 7.25
CA GLU A 87 3.63 -20.36 5.82
C GLU A 87 2.28 -19.76 5.41
N GLU A 88 1.24 -19.95 6.22
CA GLU A 88 -0.08 -19.34 5.99
C GLU A 88 -0.02 -17.80 6.13
N MET A 89 0.73 -17.29 7.11
CA MET A 89 0.98 -15.86 7.26
C MET A 89 1.69 -15.27 6.03
N ILE A 90 2.76 -15.92 5.57
CA ILE A 90 3.50 -15.48 4.37
C ILE A 90 2.60 -15.52 3.14
N ALA A 91 1.83 -16.60 2.95
CA ALA A 91 0.89 -16.71 1.84
C ALA A 91 -0.19 -15.62 1.87
N ASN A 92 -0.70 -15.30 3.07
CA ASN A 92 -1.64 -14.22 3.28
C ASN A 92 -1.05 -12.86 2.89
N ALA A 93 0.12 -12.48 3.41
CA ALA A 93 0.79 -11.23 3.04
C ALA A 93 1.06 -11.15 1.53
N MET A 94 1.51 -12.24 0.92
CA MET A 94 1.80 -12.28 -0.52
C MET A 94 0.54 -12.12 -1.39
N SER A 95 -0.65 -12.43 -0.87
CA SER A 95 -1.92 -12.28 -1.59
C SER A 95 -2.34 -10.82 -1.77
N ALA A 96 -1.69 -9.89 -1.06
CA ALA A 96 -2.00 -8.46 -1.11
C ALA A 96 -1.62 -7.78 -2.42
N GLY A 97 -0.63 -8.31 -3.15
CA GLY A 97 -0.03 -7.65 -4.31
C GLY A 97 0.21 -8.59 -5.49
N PRO A 98 0.63 -8.05 -6.65
CA PRO A 98 0.99 -8.86 -7.80
C PRO A 98 2.10 -9.85 -7.47
N ALA A 99 1.99 -11.10 -7.94
CA ALA A 99 2.96 -12.15 -7.63
C ALA A 99 4.44 -11.76 -7.90
N PRO A 100 4.81 -11.09 -9.01
CA PRO A 100 6.19 -10.68 -9.24
C PRO A 100 6.75 -9.66 -8.23
N ILE A 101 5.86 -8.92 -7.55
CA ILE A 101 6.23 -7.99 -6.47
C ILE A 101 6.32 -8.75 -5.15
N ALA A 102 5.29 -9.53 -4.82
CA ALA A 102 5.19 -10.21 -3.52
C ALA A 102 6.23 -11.33 -3.32
N GLU A 103 6.70 -11.97 -4.39
CA GLU A 103 7.63 -13.10 -4.31
C GLU A 103 8.94 -12.75 -3.58
N ASN A 104 9.50 -11.56 -3.86
CA ASN A 104 10.78 -11.11 -3.30
C ASN A 104 10.63 -9.93 -2.31
N ALA A 105 9.40 -9.64 -1.89
CA ALA A 105 9.10 -8.61 -0.90
C ALA A 105 9.49 -9.08 0.51
N THR A 106 9.88 -8.11 1.36
CA THR A 106 9.95 -8.32 2.80
C THR A 106 8.54 -8.64 3.30
N ILE A 107 8.41 -9.61 4.21
CA ILE A 107 7.13 -9.99 4.80
C ILE A 107 7.14 -9.62 6.27
N LEU A 108 6.15 -8.81 6.67
CA LEU A 108 5.96 -8.40 8.06
C LEU A 108 4.64 -8.92 8.61
N GLY A 109 4.65 -9.32 9.87
CA GLY A 109 3.50 -9.74 10.66
C GLY A 109 3.19 -8.76 11.79
N TYR A 110 1.98 -8.82 12.32
CA TYR A 110 1.68 -8.19 13.61
C TYR A 110 2.25 -9.06 14.74
N PRO A 111 2.70 -8.46 15.86
CA PRO A 111 3.03 -9.23 17.05
C PRO A 111 1.76 -9.85 17.67
N GLU A 112 1.93 -10.72 18.66
CA GLU A 112 0.81 -11.46 19.29
C GLU A 112 -0.25 -10.52 19.88
N GLU A 113 0.15 -9.37 20.41
CA GLU A 113 -0.74 -8.32 20.91
C GLU A 113 -1.46 -7.49 19.81
N GLY A 114 -1.27 -7.84 18.54
CA GLY A 114 -1.88 -7.16 17.40
C GLY A 114 -1.42 -5.70 17.28
N ARG A 115 -2.38 -4.79 17.06
CA ARG A 115 -2.11 -3.34 16.99
C ARG A 115 -2.14 -2.62 18.35
N GLY A 116 -2.30 -3.37 19.45
CA GLY A 116 -2.46 -2.78 20.79
C GLY A 116 -3.64 -1.82 20.87
N ASN A 117 -3.46 -0.67 21.55
CA ASN A 117 -4.51 0.35 21.73
C ASN A 117 -4.58 1.37 20.56
N TRP A 118 -4.04 1.06 19.39
CA TRP A 118 -4.13 1.96 18.24
C TRP A 118 -5.60 2.25 17.87
N PRO A 119 -5.98 3.51 17.54
CA PRO A 119 -5.14 4.69 17.32
C PRO A 119 -4.93 5.59 18.56
N ASP A 120 -5.30 5.16 19.77
CA ASP A 120 -5.12 5.98 20.98
C ASP A 120 -3.65 6.01 21.46
N GLU A 121 -2.89 4.96 21.18
CA GLU A 121 -1.45 4.84 21.44
C GLU A 121 -0.71 4.31 20.20
N PRO A 122 0.61 4.56 20.06
CA PRO A 122 1.40 3.97 18.98
C PRO A 122 1.30 2.46 18.97
N ALA A 123 1.14 1.87 17.79
CA ALA A 123 1.09 0.42 17.65
C ALA A 123 2.49 -0.19 17.92
N PRO A 124 2.55 -1.44 18.40
CA PRO A 124 3.79 -2.21 18.48
C PRO A 124 4.50 -2.30 17.12
N GLU A 125 5.82 -2.53 17.14
CA GLU A 125 6.59 -2.78 15.93
C GLU A 125 6.14 -4.09 15.25
N LEU A 126 6.09 -4.09 13.92
CA LEU A 126 5.80 -5.28 13.15
C LEU A 126 6.97 -6.28 13.23
N VAL A 127 6.64 -7.57 13.18
CA VAL A 127 7.60 -8.67 13.25
C VAL A 127 8.02 -9.08 11.84
N GLU A 128 9.32 -9.14 11.56
CA GLU A 128 9.80 -9.70 10.29
C GLU A 128 9.57 -11.21 10.25
N LEU A 129 8.82 -11.66 9.23
CA LEU A 129 8.54 -13.07 8.96
C LEU A 129 9.46 -13.62 7.86
N ARG A 130 9.86 -12.76 6.91
CA ARG A 130 10.77 -13.09 5.81
C ARG A 130 11.46 -11.83 5.29
N ALA A 131 12.77 -11.85 5.17
CA ALA A 131 13.50 -10.78 4.48
C ALA A 131 13.21 -10.77 2.97
N GLY A 132 13.17 -9.58 2.37
CA GLY A 132 13.10 -9.37 0.91
C GLY A 132 14.23 -8.50 0.38
N ASP A 133 14.25 -8.28 -0.93
CA ASP A 133 15.35 -7.57 -1.61
C ASP A 133 14.90 -6.65 -2.76
N ASN A 134 13.59 -6.45 -2.95
CA ASN A 134 13.05 -5.74 -4.11
C ASN A 134 12.44 -4.34 -3.82
N GLY A 135 12.60 -3.82 -2.59
CA GLY A 135 12.06 -2.51 -2.19
C GLY A 135 10.54 -2.49 -1.97
N TRP A 136 9.96 -3.67 -1.75
CA TRP A 136 8.56 -3.85 -1.37
C TRP A 136 8.46 -4.63 -0.07
N THR A 137 7.41 -4.31 0.68
CA THR A 137 7.07 -4.96 1.94
C THR A 137 5.60 -5.35 1.90
N CYS A 138 5.30 -6.63 2.02
CA CYS A 138 3.94 -7.11 2.21
C CYS A 138 3.69 -7.43 3.69
N ILE A 139 2.54 -7.00 4.19
CA ILE A 139 2.14 -7.11 5.58
C ILE A 139 0.92 -8.03 5.61
N VAL A 140 0.91 -8.94 6.59
CA VAL A 140 -0.22 -9.86 6.81
C VAL A 140 -1.52 -9.11 7.10
N ASP A 141 -2.62 -9.85 7.03
CA ASP A 141 -3.95 -9.44 7.43
C ASP A 141 -3.98 -8.88 8.86
N ILE A 142 -4.87 -7.93 9.08
CA ILE A 142 -5.00 -7.28 10.38
C ILE A 142 -5.83 -8.21 11.28
N PRO A 143 -5.29 -8.69 12.41
CA PRO A 143 -5.97 -9.73 13.21
C PRO A 143 -7.33 -9.29 13.79
N ASP A 144 -7.57 -7.98 13.91
CA ASP A 144 -8.73 -7.39 14.60
C ASP A 144 -9.76 -6.76 13.66
N THR A 145 -9.66 -6.94 12.34
CA THR A 145 -10.60 -6.38 11.35
C THR A 145 -11.53 -7.43 10.76
N PRO A 146 -12.80 -7.08 10.46
CA PRO A 146 -13.65 -7.92 9.62
C PRO A 146 -13.14 -7.89 8.17
N GLY A 147 -12.51 -8.96 7.71
CA GLY A 147 -12.07 -9.08 6.32
C GLY A 147 -10.82 -9.91 6.17
N ASN A 148 -10.25 -9.88 4.96
CA ASN A 148 -8.88 -10.27 4.69
C ASN A 148 -8.23 -9.07 4.03
N ASP A 149 -7.48 -8.28 4.78
CA ASP A 149 -6.89 -7.00 4.41
C ASP A 149 -5.35 -6.93 4.49
N PRO A 150 -4.62 -7.91 3.92
CA PRO A 150 -3.19 -7.80 3.76
C PRO A 150 -2.86 -6.70 2.75
N MET A 151 -1.71 -6.05 2.93
CA MET A 151 -1.26 -4.96 2.06
C MET A 151 0.17 -5.19 1.58
N CYS A 152 0.51 -4.73 0.37
CA CYS A 152 1.88 -4.74 -0.12
C CYS A 152 2.30 -3.37 -0.62
N LEU A 153 3.35 -2.82 -0.02
CA LEU A 153 3.72 -1.41 -0.07
C LEU A 153 5.14 -1.26 -0.60
N ASN A 154 5.38 -0.31 -1.49
CA ASN A 154 6.74 0.10 -1.79
C ASN A 154 7.33 0.89 -0.61
N ASP A 155 8.65 1.10 -0.59
CA ASP A 155 9.34 1.80 0.51
C ASP A 155 8.68 3.13 0.91
N THR A 156 8.30 3.96 -0.06
CA THR A 156 7.64 5.24 0.24
C THR A 156 6.27 5.07 0.89
N TYR A 157 5.45 4.13 0.42
CA TYR A 157 4.15 3.91 1.05
C TYR A 157 4.29 3.19 2.40
N LEU A 158 5.32 2.35 2.57
CA LEU A 158 5.64 1.75 3.86
C LEU A 158 5.93 2.83 4.92
N GLU A 159 6.67 3.89 4.59
CA GLU A 159 6.89 5.02 5.49
C GLU A 159 5.57 5.71 5.89
N VAL A 160 4.64 5.89 4.94
CA VAL A 160 3.30 6.44 5.23
C VAL A 160 2.55 5.53 6.19
N PHE A 161 2.56 4.22 5.93
CA PHE A 161 1.89 3.26 6.79
C PHE A 161 2.49 3.22 8.20
N LEU A 162 3.82 3.18 8.32
CA LEU A 162 4.52 3.19 9.61
C LEU A 162 4.30 4.51 10.38
N SER A 163 4.19 5.65 9.68
CA SER A 163 3.83 6.91 10.32
C SER A 163 2.43 6.87 10.96
N SER A 164 1.49 6.17 10.31
CA SER A 164 0.13 6.00 10.86
C SER A 164 0.13 5.13 12.13
N LEU A 165 0.95 4.08 12.16
CA LEU A 165 1.13 3.24 13.35
C LEU A 165 1.82 3.99 14.50
N ALA A 166 2.80 4.84 14.16
CA ALA A 166 3.56 5.63 15.12
C ALA A 166 2.83 6.91 15.59
N LEU A 167 1.65 7.22 15.03
CA LEU A 167 0.90 8.46 15.25
C LEU A 167 1.74 9.71 14.94
N THR A 168 2.49 9.66 13.83
CA THR A 168 3.31 10.77 13.32
C THR A 168 2.86 11.22 11.93
N GLU A 169 3.37 12.37 11.49
CA GLU A 169 3.12 12.87 10.14
C GLU A 169 3.80 11.97 9.08
N ALA A 170 3.11 11.76 7.97
CA ALA A 170 3.67 11.07 6.81
C ALA A 170 4.76 11.93 6.12
N PRO A 171 5.59 11.34 5.24
CA PRO A 171 6.58 12.08 4.46
C PRO A 171 5.96 13.25 3.66
N ASP A 172 6.65 14.38 3.58
CA ASP A 172 6.21 15.57 2.86
C ASP A 172 6.64 15.58 1.37
N THR A 173 7.32 14.52 0.93
CA THR A 173 7.82 14.33 -0.43
C THR A 173 7.66 12.88 -0.88
N GLY A 174 7.79 12.65 -2.20
CA GLY A 174 7.73 11.32 -2.80
C GLY A 174 6.34 10.93 -3.30
N VAL A 175 6.28 9.77 -3.97
CA VAL A 175 5.05 9.11 -4.40
C VAL A 175 5.14 7.66 -3.97
N GLY A 176 4.15 7.20 -3.20
CA GLY A 176 4.06 5.82 -2.74
C GLY A 176 3.06 5.02 -3.55
N PHE A 177 3.27 3.71 -3.64
CA PHE A 177 2.35 2.76 -4.20
C PHE A 177 2.10 1.62 -3.21
N GLY A 178 0.83 1.26 -3.05
CA GLY A 178 0.40 0.14 -2.24
C GLY A 178 -0.67 -0.68 -2.96
N TYR A 179 -0.76 -1.95 -2.62
CA TYR A 179 -1.77 -2.89 -3.09
C TYR A 179 -2.53 -3.50 -1.91
N MET A 180 -3.84 -3.63 -2.05
CA MET A 180 -4.72 -4.41 -1.18
C MET A 180 -5.64 -5.23 -2.07
N LEU A 181 -5.08 -6.22 -2.77
CA LEU A 181 -5.80 -7.00 -3.80
C LEU A 181 -6.81 -8.00 -3.24
N GLN A 182 -6.82 -8.22 -1.92
CA GLN A 182 -7.90 -8.94 -1.23
C GLN A 182 -9.05 -8.02 -0.82
N GLY A 183 -8.86 -6.70 -0.93
CA GLY A 183 -9.80 -5.69 -0.45
C GLY A 183 -9.68 -5.45 1.06
N GLY A 184 -10.81 -5.22 1.72
CA GLY A 184 -10.90 -5.00 3.15
C GLY A 184 -10.42 -3.60 3.59
N GLY A 185 -9.67 -3.54 4.69
CA GLY A 185 -9.27 -2.31 5.36
C GLY A 185 -10.39 -1.70 6.21
N PRO A 186 -10.15 -0.56 6.88
CA PRO A 186 -11.07 0.02 7.87
C PRO A 186 -12.46 0.38 7.33
N VAL A 187 -12.62 0.45 6.00
CA VAL A 187 -13.87 0.79 5.32
C VAL A 187 -14.44 -0.37 4.49
N GLY A 188 -13.82 -1.56 4.50
CA GLY A 188 -14.30 -2.73 3.77
C GLY A 188 -14.33 -2.55 2.24
N SER A 189 -13.24 -2.01 1.67
CA SER A 189 -13.16 -1.70 0.25
C SER A 189 -13.00 -2.95 -0.63
N PRO A 190 -13.48 -2.95 -1.90
CA PRO A 190 -13.08 -3.93 -2.89
C PRO A 190 -11.56 -3.94 -3.13
N PRO A 191 -11.01 -4.92 -3.87
CA PRO A 191 -9.61 -4.91 -4.29
C PRO A 191 -9.21 -3.57 -4.91
N HIS A 192 -8.09 -3.03 -4.46
CA HIS A 192 -7.64 -1.70 -4.87
C HIS A 192 -6.13 -1.52 -4.79
N MET A 193 -5.66 -0.49 -5.49
CA MET A 193 -4.36 0.13 -5.28
C MET A 193 -4.52 1.40 -4.45
N MET A 194 -3.51 1.68 -3.65
CA MET A 194 -3.33 2.94 -2.96
C MET A 194 -2.18 3.69 -3.60
N VAL A 195 -2.39 4.97 -3.92
CA VAL A 195 -1.32 5.84 -4.40
C VAL A 195 -1.18 6.99 -3.43
N PHE A 196 0.00 7.16 -2.87
CA PHE A 196 0.29 8.25 -1.95
C PHE A 196 0.96 9.40 -2.69
N ALA A 197 0.55 10.62 -2.38
CA ALA A 197 1.35 11.81 -2.59
C ALA A 197 1.07 12.81 -1.46
N PRO A 198 2.05 13.64 -1.07
CA PRO A 198 1.89 14.63 -0.02
C PRO A 198 0.70 15.57 -0.26
N GLN A 199 0.07 16.04 0.81
CA GLN A 199 -1.08 16.95 0.77
C GLN A 199 -0.83 18.25 -0.03
N SER A 200 0.43 18.66 -0.17
CA SER A 200 0.84 19.80 -1.01
C SER A 200 0.68 19.56 -2.52
N ASN A 201 0.43 18.31 -2.94
CA ASN A 201 0.28 17.94 -4.35
C ASN A 201 -1.11 18.33 -4.90
N ALA A 202 -1.14 19.40 -5.69
CA ALA A 202 -2.38 19.92 -6.28
C ALA A 202 -3.07 18.95 -7.26
N SER A 203 -2.34 18.03 -7.89
CA SER A 203 -2.92 17.03 -8.81
C SER A 203 -3.71 15.96 -8.06
N PHE A 204 -3.26 15.56 -6.87
CA PHE A 204 -4.01 14.65 -6.01
C PHE A 204 -5.27 15.32 -5.46
N ASN A 205 -5.16 16.58 -5.05
CA ASN A 205 -6.29 17.33 -4.50
C ASN A 205 -7.38 17.66 -5.53
N ALA A 206 -7.18 17.31 -6.81
CA ALA A 206 -8.18 17.45 -7.86
C ALA A 206 -9.19 16.29 -7.90
N PHE A 207 -8.90 15.16 -7.25
CA PHE A 207 -9.83 14.02 -7.14
C PHE A 207 -10.92 14.28 -6.09
N GLY A 208 -12.08 13.64 -6.27
CA GLY A 208 -13.15 13.67 -5.27
C GLY A 208 -12.79 12.93 -3.99
N THR A 209 -13.57 13.10 -2.94
CA THR A 209 -13.33 12.47 -1.62
C THR A 209 -14.35 11.38 -1.28
N GLU A 210 -15.42 11.32 -2.08
CA GLU A 210 -16.54 10.44 -1.92
C GLU A 210 -16.20 9.05 -2.46
N PRO A 211 -16.26 7.99 -1.61
CA PRO A 211 -16.02 6.62 -2.07
C PRO A 211 -16.97 6.22 -3.18
N GLY A 212 -16.44 5.55 -4.20
CA GLY A 212 -17.22 5.15 -5.36
C GLY A 212 -16.41 4.36 -6.38
N PRO A 213 -16.97 4.11 -7.57
CA PRO A 213 -16.30 3.30 -8.58
C PRO A 213 -15.13 4.01 -9.28
N MET A 214 -15.04 5.33 -9.14
CA MET A 214 -13.98 6.19 -9.69
C MET A 214 -12.95 6.49 -8.60
N PRO A 215 -11.68 6.79 -8.94
CA PRO A 215 -10.68 7.13 -7.94
C PRO A 215 -11.09 8.28 -7.02
N TRP A 216 -10.83 8.13 -5.72
CA TRP A 216 -11.14 9.12 -4.69
C TRP A 216 -10.01 9.25 -3.67
N ILE A 217 -9.93 10.39 -3.00
CA ILE A 217 -9.00 10.63 -1.90
C ILE A 217 -9.58 10.06 -0.60
N MET A 218 -8.85 9.11 -0.01
CA MET A 218 -9.05 8.68 1.37
C MET A 218 -8.23 9.57 2.30
N TYR A 219 -8.79 9.84 3.50
CA TYR A 219 -8.23 10.76 4.49
C TYR A 219 -7.86 12.13 3.92
N PRO A 220 -8.82 12.85 3.29
CA PRO A 220 -8.54 14.17 2.74
C PRO A 220 -8.08 15.12 3.84
N GLU A 221 -7.19 16.06 3.46
CA GLU A 221 -6.65 17.09 4.35
C GLU A 221 -5.79 16.55 5.51
N THR A 222 -5.30 15.31 5.43
CA THR A 222 -4.29 14.75 6.34
C THR A 222 -2.97 14.48 5.61
N SER A 223 -1.88 14.31 6.36
CA SER A 223 -0.59 13.93 5.75
C SER A 223 -0.61 12.50 5.20
N GLN A 224 -1.49 11.62 5.68
CA GLN A 224 -1.66 10.25 5.16
C GLN A 224 -2.65 10.15 3.98
N GLN A 225 -3.06 11.28 3.38
CA GLN A 225 -3.99 11.23 2.25
C GLN A 225 -3.46 10.34 1.12
N HIS A 226 -4.35 9.59 0.49
CA HIS A 226 -3.98 8.75 -0.63
C HIS A 226 -5.14 8.55 -1.58
N LEU A 227 -4.81 8.37 -2.85
CA LEU A 227 -5.76 8.07 -3.89
C LEU A 227 -6.06 6.56 -3.87
N MET A 228 -7.34 6.25 -3.73
CA MET A 228 -7.88 4.90 -3.86
C MET A 228 -8.19 4.63 -5.34
N VAL A 229 -7.68 3.53 -5.88
CA VAL A 229 -7.92 3.11 -7.26
C VAL A 229 -8.39 1.66 -7.25
N LEU A 230 -9.70 1.44 -7.47
CA LEU A 230 -10.25 0.08 -7.47
C LEU A 230 -9.74 -0.76 -8.65
N THR A 231 -9.49 -2.04 -8.39
CA THR A 231 -8.96 -3.02 -9.35
C THR A 231 -10.00 -4.14 -9.52
N TYR A 232 -10.93 -3.95 -10.45
CA TYR A 232 -11.98 -4.94 -10.75
C TYR A 232 -11.53 -5.96 -11.80
#